data_AF-A0A814RKI6-F1
#
_entry.id   AF-A0A814RKI6-F1
#
_cell.length_a   1.000
_cell.length_b   1.000
_cell.length_c   1.000
_cell.angle_alpha   90.00
_cell.angle_beta   90.00
_cell.angle_gamma   90.00
#
_symmetry.space_group_name_H-M   'P 1'
#
loop_
_entity.id
_entity.type
_entity.pdbx_description
1 polymer ?
#
loop_
_entity_poly.entity_id
_entity_poly.type
_entity_poly.pdbx_seq_one_letter_code
_entity_poly.pdbx_strand_id
1 'polypeptide(L)'
;MQNEYLWYYDELKGLSDGSEVSLEQILVLNYKNELKAANDIHDEEEQNEQRRSSYSSALINRLDNDEQLINGKEEQRESPNEQLIAFGYLEQLAGNGFGANHHDFVFTYNGLYPKTSRIKNYLSRQLLNRLILTVENEQQLDQILKTQLTAYGFNLNVVRFRCSDGTPQKYILSYKIGPSNDNEKRNQCEMREKRASEFGNIKLLIQALQLLGDEKYESEHPVYRRASTSQTNTVTLYTALIDFTKSMLYVYDD
;
A
#
# COMPACT_ATOMS: atom_id res chain seq x y z
N MET A 1 20.32 7.66 -2.20
CA MET A 1 19.97 6.42 -1.49
C MET A 1 21.26 5.90 -0.87
N GLN A 2 21.26 5.59 0.42
CA GLN A 2 22.34 4.77 0.99
C GLN A 2 22.38 3.43 0.22
N ASN A 3 23.56 2.83 0.06
CA ASN A 3 23.80 1.59 -0.69
C ASN A 3 22.98 0.37 -0.20
N GLU A 4 22.15 0.51 0.83
CA GLU A 4 21.46 -0.57 1.54
C GLU A 4 20.24 -1.13 0.81
N TYR A 5 19.77 -0.49 -0.27
CA TYR A 5 18.57 -0.90 -1.00
C TYR A 5 18.78 -1.14 -2.49
N LEU A 6 20.00 -1.51 -2.88
CA LEU A 6 20.37 -1.75 -4.28
C LEU A 6 19.53 -2.84 -4.94
N TRP A 7 19.03 -3.82 -4.17
CA TRP A 7 18.18 -4.89 -4.69
C TRP A 7 16.83 -4.39 -5.25
N TYR A 8 16.29 -3.24 -4.79
CA TYR A 8 15.10 -2.65 -5.43
C TYR A 8 15.37 -2.21 -6.85
N TYR A 9 16.56 -1.70 -7.11
CA TYR A 9 16.92 -1.30 -8.47
C TYR A 9 16.93 -2.52 -9.39
N ASP A 10 17.43 -3.64 -8.89
CA ASP A 10 17.44 -4.90 -9.63
C ASP A 10 16.01 -5.45 -9.84
N GLU A 11 15.12 -5.35 -8.84
CA GLU A 11 13.69 -5.69 -8.97
C GLU A 11 12.98 -4.77 -9.99
N LEU A 12 13.22 -3.46 -9.94
CA LEU A 12 12.66 -2.48 -10.90
C LEU A 12 13.19 -2.72 -12.32
N LYS A 13 14.47 -3.11 -12.46
CA LYS A 13 15.05 -3.51 -13.73
C LYS A 13 14.40 -4.79 -14.25
N GLY A 14 14.21 -5.78 -13.38
CA GLY A 14 13.47 -7.01 -13.72
C GLY A 14 12.04 -6.74 -14.18
N LEU A 15 11.33 -5.80 -13.52
CA LEU A 15 10.01 -5.35 -13.97
C LEU A 15 10.08 -4.70 -15.36
N SER A 16 11.08 -3.85 -15.61
CA SER A 16 11.29 -3.21 -16.92
C SER A 16 11.56 -4.25 -18.01
N ASP A 17 12.52 -5.16 -17.77
CA ASP A 17 12.90 -6.20 -18.72
C ASP A 17 11.72 -7.16 -19.01
N GLY A 18 10.96 -7.54 -17.96
CA GLY A 18 9.84 -8.48 -18.08
C GLY A 18 8.55 -7.90 -18.66
N SER A 19 8.36 -6.58 -18.61
CA SER A 19 7.17 -5.89 -19.17
C SER A 19 7.44 -5.21 -20.51
N GLU A 20 8.70 -5.14 -20.95
CA GLU A 20 9.14 -4.37 -22.11
C GLU A 20 8.84 -2.85 -21.99
N VAL A 21 8.57 -2.37 -20.77
CA VAL A 21 8.40 -0.95 -20.44
C VAL A 21 9.74 -0.36 -20.03
N SER A 22 10.03 0.89 -20.39
CA SER A 22 11.32 1.49 -20.08
C SER A 22 11.54 1.63 -18.57
N LEU A 23 12.78 1.49 -18.11
CA LEU A 23 13.10 1.59 -16.67
C LEU A 23 12.70 2.96 -16.10
N GLU A 24 12.79 4.03 -16.89
CA GLU A 24 12.33 5.36 -16.52
C GLU A 24 10.82 5.39 -16.27
N GLN A 25 10.03 4.73 -17.12
CA GLN A 25 8.59 4.61 -16.94
C GLN A 25 8.25 3.79 -15.68
N ILE A 26 8.94 2.68 -15.44
CA ILE A 26 8.82 1.89 -14.21
C ILE A 26 9.13 2.75 -12.97
N LEU A 27 10.21 3.54 -13.01
CA LEU A 27 10.56 4.47 -11.93
C LEU A 27 9.45 5.51 -11.71
N VAL A 28 8.93 6.12 -12.78
CA VAL A 28 7.82 7.08 -12.69
C VAL A 28 6.58 6.45 -12.04
N LEU A 29 6.24 5.21 -12.40
CA LEU A 29 5.10 4.50 -11.80
C LEU A 29 5.29 4.24 -10.31
N ASN A 30 6.51 3.91 -9.87
CA ASN A 30 6.85 3.68 -8.46
C ASN A 30 7.05 4.97 -7.65
N TYR A 31 7.00 6.13 -8.30
CA TYR A 31 6.98 7.48 -7.69
C TYR A 31 5.69 8.25 -8.01
N LYS A 32 4.67 7.58 -8.55
CA LYS A 32 3.46 8.23 -9.08
C LYS A 32 2.74 9.10 -8.04
N ASN A 33 2.67 8.67 -6.79
CA ASN A 33 1.98 9.42 -5.74
C ASN A 33 2.74 10.70 -5.38
N GLU A 34 4.06 10.61 -5.30
CA GLU A 34 4.98 11.70 -5.03
C GLU A 34 4.96 12.73 -6.16
N LEU A 35 5.04 12.27 -7.41
CA LEU A 35 5.02 13.13 -8.59
C LEU A 35 3.65 13.81 -8.75
N LYS A 36 2.56 13.08 -8.51
CA LYS A 36 1.21 13.68 -8.52
C LYS A 36 1.08 14.74 -7.44
N ALA A 37 1.53 14.48 -6.21
CA ALA A 37 1.50 15.49 -5.16
C ALA A 37 2.35 16.71 -5.50
N ALA A 38 3.55 16.51 -6.05
CA ALA A 38 4.40 17.61 -6.50
C ALA A 38 3.71 18.48 -7.57
N ASN A 39 3.03 17.86 -8.53
CA ASN A 39 2.29 18.57 -9.58
C ASN A 39 1.03 19.25 -9.05
N ASP A 40 0.24 18.58 -8.21
CA ASP A 40 -0.98 19.14 -7.61
C ASP A 40 -0.65 20.42 -6.78
N ILE A 41 0.55 20.50 -6.20
CA ILE A 41 1.04 21.70 -5.50
C ILE A 41 1.32 22.85 -6.46
N HIS A 42 1.97 22.55 -7.60
CA HIS A 42 2.20 23.54 -8.63
C HIS A 42 0.90 24.10 -9.20
N ASP A 43 -0.12 23.25 -9.36
CA ASP A 43 -1.43 23.65 -9.88
C ASP A 43 -2.27 24.41 -8.82
N GLU A 44 -2.12 24.12 -7.51
CA GLU A 44 -2.79 24.84 -6.42
C GLU A 44 -2.31 26.30 -6.26
N GLU A 45 -1.12 26.64 -6.76
CA GLU A 45 -0.69 28.04 -6.88
C GLU A 45 -1.41 28.79 -8.03
N GLU A 46 -2.09 28.08 -8.95
CA GLU A 46 -2.79 28.66 -10.11
C GLU A 46 -4.32 28.51 -10.12
N GLN A 47 -4.96 27.55 -9.42
CA GLN A 47 -6.44 27.49 -9.33
C GLN A 47 -7.03 26.50 -8.29
N ASN A 48 -8.19 26.87 -7.72
CA ASN A 48 -8.95 26.19 -6.65
C ASN A 48 -9.26 24.69 -6.85
N GLU A 49 -8.84 23.89 -5.87
CA GLU A 49 -9.65 23.00 -5.00
C GLU A 49 -10.72 22.08 -5.64
N GLN A 50 -10.38 21.24 -6.63
CA GLN A 50 -11.33 20.17 -7.05
C GLN A 50 -10.76 18.89 -7.71
N ARG A 51 -9.44 18.63 -7.71
CA ARG A 51 -8.85 17.56 -8.56
C ARG A 51 -8.12 16.40 -7.87
N ARG A 52 -8.32 16.16 -6.59
CA ARG A 52 -7.61 15.05 -5.91
C ARG A 52 -8.37 13.71 -5.98
N SER A 53 -8.28 13.02 -7.13
CA SER A 53 -8.74 11.64 -7.26
C SER A 53 -7.83 10.65 -6.51
N SER A 54 -8.43 9.84 -5.62
CA SER A 54 -7.83 8.64 -5.03
C SER A 54 -8.00 7.47 -5.99
N TYR A 55 -6.89 6.90 -6.47
CA TYR A 55 -6.90 5.64 -7.21
C TYR A 55 -6.51 4.50 -6.23
N SER A 56 -7.26 3.39 -6.23
CA SER A 56 -6.88 2.15 -5.53
C SER A 56 -7.29 0.89 -6.31
N SER A 57 -6.55 0.45 -7.35
CA SER A 57 -6.79 -0.78 -8.17
C SER A 57 -5.66 -1.81 -8.15
N ALA A 58 -5.94 -3.06 -8.55
CA ALA A 58 -5.06 -4.25 -8.60
C ALA A 58 -4.76 -4.68 -10.07
N LEU A 59 -4.07 -5.77 -10.50
CA LEU A 59 -3.35 -6.93 -9.95
C LEU A 59 -2.38 -7.47 -11.05
N ILE A 60 -1.28 -8.16 -10.72
CA ILE A 60 -0.90 -9.57 -11.07
C ILE A 60 0.37 -9.93 -10.25
N ASN A 61 0.38 -11.10 -9.61
CA ASN A 61 1.59 -11.69 -9.02
C ASN A 61 2.15 -12.74 -9.98
N ARG A 62 3.45 -12.69 -10.28
CA ARG A 62 4.19 -13.70 -11.03
C ARG A 62 5.09 -14.44 -10.04
N LEU A 63 4.74 -15.68 -9.73
CA LEU A 63 5.63 -16.62 -9.03
C LEU A 63 6.53 -17.25 -10.09
N ASP A 64 7.70 -16.64 -10.34
CA ASP A 64 8.76 -17.32 -11.09
C ASP A 64 9.55 -18.17 -10.08
N ASN A 65 9.19 -19.45 -10.00
CA ASN A 65 10.10 -20.48 -9.50
C ASN A 65 10.84 -21.04 -10.73
N ASP A 66 12.00 -20.48 -11.06
CA ASP A 66 12.95 -21.15 -11.94
C ASP A 66 14.35 -21.06 -11.35
N GLU A 67 14.80 -22.18 -10.78
CA GLU A 67 16.22 -22.49 -10.65
C GLU A 67 16.81 -22.64 -12.06
N GLN A 68 17.17 -21.54 -12.71
CA GLN A 68 18.03 -21.59 -13.88
C GLN A 68 19.31 -20.79 -13.67
N LEU A 69 20.41 -21.54 -13.60
CA LEU A 69 21.79 -21.08 -13.66
C LEU A 69 21.99 -20.09 -14.82
N ILE A 70 22.15 -18.81 -14.51
CA ILE A 70 22.83 -17.88 -15.41
C ILE A 70 24.31 -17.87 -15.01
N ASN A 71 25.13 -18.54 -15.82
CA ASN A 71 26.59 -18.42 -15.79
C ASN A 71 26.99 -17.04 -16.33
N GLY A 72 26.80 -16.00 -15.51
CA GLY A 72 27.35 -14.67 -15.70
C GLY A 72 28.02 -14.25 -14.39
N LYS A 73 29.24 -13.72 -14.44
CA LYS A 73 29.88 -13.07 -13.29
C LYS A 73 29.22 -11.70 -13.03
N GLU A 74 27.91 -11.68 -12.77
CA GLU A 74 27.28 -10.56 -12.10
C GLU A 74 27.55 -10.74 -10.60
N GLU A 75 27.97 -9.67 -9.92
CA GLU A 75 28.02 -9.65 -8.46
C GLU A 75 26.61 -9.99 -7.96
N GLN A 76 26.40 -11.22 -7.48
CA GLN A 76 25.15 -11.63 -6.87
C GLN A 76 24.95 -10.76 -5.64
N ARG A 77 24.10 -9.74 -5.77
CA ARG A 77 23.60 -8.98 -4.64
C ARG A 77 22.61 -9.88 -3.90
N GLU A 78 22.83 -10.03 -2.60
CA GLU A 78 21.92 -10.81 -1.77
C GLU A 78 20.53 -10.15 -1.76
N SER A 79 19.55 -10.82 -2.36
CA SER A 79 18.15 -10.50 -2.17
C SER A 79 17.64 -11.22 -0.92
N PRO A 80 16.75 -10.61 -0.13
CA PRO A 80 16.11 -11.31 0.99
C PRO A 80 15.35 -12.55 0.49
N ASN A 81 15.41 -13.64 1.27
CA ASN A 81 14.64 -14.85 0.99
C ASN A 81 13.19 -14.63 1.44
N GLU A 82 12.34 -14.25 0.49
CA GLU A 82 10.99 -13.77 0.80
C GLU A 82 9.90 -14.69 0.28
N GLN A 83 8.97 -15.02 1.16
CA GLN A 83 7.66 -15.55 0.82
C GLN A 83 6.62 -14.52 1.23
N LEU A 84 5.94 -13.94 0.24
CA LEU A 84 4.93 -12.91 0.44
C LEU A 84 3.74 -13.07 -0.50
N ILE A 85 2.62 -12.51 -0.08
CA ILE A 85 1.42 -12.30 -0.90
C ILE A 85 1.18 -10.81 -0.90
N ALA A 86 1.19 -10.16 -2.06
CA ALA A 86 0.94 -8.73 -2.15
C ALA A 86 0.02 -8.39 -3.30
N PHE A 87 -0.76 -7.34 -3.10
CA PHE A 87 -1.65 -6.77 -4.09
C PHE A 87 -1.04 -5.44 -4.53
N GLY A 88 -0.65 -5.40 -5.80
CA GLY A 88 -0.02 -4.26 -6.44
C GLY A 88 -0.66 -3.98 -7.79
N TYR A 89 -0.34 -2.83 -8.34
CA TYR A 89 -0.60 -2.55 -9.75
C TYR A 89 0.49 -3.20 -10.59
N LEU A 90 0.17 -3.46 -11.85
CA LEU A 90 1.18 -3.83 -12.85
C LEU A 90 2.30 -2.78 -12.84
N GLU A 91 3.53 -3.25 -13.12
CA GLU A 91 4.73 -2.41 -13.28
C GLU A 91 5.13 -1.62 -12.01
N GLN A 92 4.54 -1.95 -10.86
CA GLN A 92 4.91 -1.41 -9.56
C GLN A 92 5.44 -2.53 -8.66
N LEU A 93 6.33 -2.16 -7.74
CA LEU A 93 6.78 -3.07 -6.69
C LEU A 93 5.58 -3.57 -5.88
N ALA A 94 5.70 -4.76 -5.30
CA ALA A 94 4.68 -5.30 -4.39
C ALA A 94 4.40 -4.36 -3.19
N GLY A 95 3.13 -4.29 -2.76
CA GLY A 95 2.75 -3.64 -1.48
C GLY A 95 2.05 -2.28 -1.56
N ASN A 96 1.44 -1.88 -2.68
CA ASN A 96 0.78 -0.56 -2.75
C ASN A 96 -0.56 -0.50 -1.97
N GLY A 97 -1.30 -1.61 -1.87
CA GLY A 97 -2.60 -1.67 -1.19
C GLY A 97 -2.65 -2.63 0.00
N PHE A 98 -2.19 -3.84 -0.22
CA PHE A 98 -2.21 -4.92 0.75
C PHE A 98 -0.97 -5.79 0.60
N GLY A 99 -0.46 -6.33 1.70
CA GLY A 99 0.48 -7.43 1.64
C GLY A 99 0.51 -8.24 2.92
N ALA A 100 1.03 -9.47 2.81
CA ALA A 100 1.31 -10.36 3.91
C ALA A 100 2.64 -11.06 3.65
N ASN A 101 3.37 -11.39 4.71
CA ASN A 101 4.61 -12.16 4.60
C ASN A 101 4.53 -13.45 5.41
N HIS A 102 5.49 -14.34 5.20
CA HIS A 102 5.58 -15.62 5.91
C HIS A 102 5.95 -15.49 7.40
N HIS A 103 6.26 -14.28 7.87
CA HIS A 103 6.48 -13.96 9.29
C HIS A 103 5.19 -13.53 10.00
N ASP A 104 4.03 -13.90 9.45
CA ASP A 104 2.71 -13.66 10.02
C ASP A 104 2.34 -12.18 10.18
N PHE A 105 2.97 -11.30 9.39
CA PHE A 105 2.52 -9.92 9.27
C PHE A 105 1.56 -9.74 8.11
N VAL A 106 0.55 -8.91 8.34
CA VAL A 106 -0.38 -8.38 7.34
C VAL A 106 -0.33 -6.86 7.40
N PHE A 107 -0.28 -6.24 6.23
CA PHE A 107 -0.14 -4.81 6.04
C PHE A 107 -1.25 -4.28 5.14
N THR A 108 -1.85 -3.16 5.54
CA THR A 108 -2.73 -2.36 4.69
C THR A 108 -2.31 -0.90 4.73
N TYR A 109 -2.51 -0.19 3.62
CA TYR A 109 -2.02 1.17 3.45
C TYR A 109 -3.14 2.12 3.04
N ASN A 110 -3.30 3.22 3.77
CA ASN A 110 -4.22 4.31 3.43
C ASN A 110 -3.43 5.58 3.13
N GLY A 111 -3.69 6.26 2.01
CA GLY A 111 -3.01 7.53 1.71
C GLY A 111 -3.40 8.66 2.69
N LEU A 112 -2.44 9.51 3.08
CA LEU A 112 -2.67 10.70 3.92
C LEU A 112 -2.67 12.04 3.15
N TYR A 113 -2.37 12.02 1.85
CA TYR A 113 -2.48 13.17 0.94
C TYR A 113 -1.87 14.47 1.48
N PRO A 114 -0.55 14.49 1.76
CA PRO A 114 0.11 15.69 2.24
C PRO A 114 0.07 16.82 1.20
N LYS A 115 0.06 18.07 1.69
CA LYS A 115 0.22 19.28 0.86
C LYS A 115 1.64 19.47 0.34
N THR A 116 2.61 18.68 0.80
CA THR A 116 3.98 18.75 0.31
C THR A 116 4.52 17.35 0.11
N SER A 117 5.18 17.11 -1.02
CA SER A 117 5.99 15.91 -1.26
C SER A 117 7.46 16.28 -1.22
N ARG A 118 8.28 15.51 -0.50
CA ARG A 118 9.73 15.72 -0.44
C ARG A 118 10.43 14.56 -1.12
N ILE A 119 10.76 14.69 -2.41
CA ILE A 119 11.34 13.58 -3.18
C ILE A 119 12.84 13.42 -2.87
N LYS A 120 13.58 14.52 -2.72
CA LYS A 120 15.04 14.47 -2.54
C LYS A 120 15.41 13.90 -1.17
N ASN A 121 16.15 12.78 -1.17
CA ASN A 121 16.62 12.05 0.01
C ASN A 121 15.54 11.28 0.80
N TYR A 122 14.34 11.12 0.24
CA TYR A 122 13.28 10.30 0.83
C TYR A 122 13.00 9.11 -0.09
N LEU A 123 12.60 7.99 0.49
CA LEU A 123 12.05 6.87 -0.27
C LEU A 123 10.68 7.24 -0.82
N SER A 124 10.31 6.71 -1.99
CA SER A 124 8.89 6.73 -2.36
C SER A 124 8.11 5.87 -1.36
N ARG A 125 6.83 6.17 -1.19
CA ARG A 125 5.90 5.31 -0.45
C ARG A 125 5.97 3.88 -1.00
N GLN A 126 6.09 3.71 -2.31
CA GLN A 126 6.10 2.38 -2.90
C GLN A 126 7.31 1.55 -2.48
N LEU A 127 8.50 2.17 -2.48
CA LEU A 127 9.73 1.54 -2.00
C LEU A 127 9.67 1.23 -0.50
N LEU A 128 9.17 2.16 0.32
CA LEU A 128 9.04 1.93 1.75
C LEU A 128 8.00 0.83 2.05
N ASN A 129 6.88 0.81 1.34
CA ASN A 129 5.87 -0.23 1.47
C ASN A 129 6.45 -1.61 1.16
N ARG A 130 7.20 -1.73 0.06
CA ARG A 130 7.89 -2.95 -0.32
C ARG A 130 8.92 -3.37 0.74
N LEU A 131 9.63 -2.42 1.36
CA LEU A 131 10.57 -2.67 2.46
C LEU A 131 9.88 -3.18 3.72
N ILE A 132 8.71 -2.66 4.01
CA ILE A 132 7.92 -3.11 5.16
C ILE A 132 7.49 -4.58 4.99
N LEU A 133 7.30 -5.07 3.76
CA LEU A 133 6.96 -6.48 3.54
C LEU A 133 8.08 -7.45 3.93
N THR A 134 9.32 -6.97 4.04
CA THR A 134 10.50 -7.79 4.35
C THR A 134 10.72 -7.98 5.86
N VAL A 135 9.83 -7.45 6.71
CA VAL A 135 10.04 -7.48 8.16
C VAL A 135 9.80 -8.86 8.74
N GLU A 136 10.70 -9.29 9.60
CA GLU A 136 10.64 -10.58 10.29
C GLU A 136 10.03 -10.46 11.69
N ASN A 137 10.07 -9.26 12.27
CA ASN A 137 9.63 -8.99 13.63
C ASN A 137 9.34 -7.49 13.85
N GLU A 138 8.72 -7.18 15.00
CA GLU A 138 8.33 -5.83 15.40
C GLU A 138 9.52 -4.88 15.52
N GLN A 139 10.66 -5.35 16.02
CA GLN A 139 11.84 -4.51 16.19
C GLN A 139 12.36 -4.01 14.84
N GLN A 140 12.38 -4.88 13.83
CA GLN A 140 12.77 -4.51 12.47
C GLN A 140 11.77 -3.55 11.83
N LEU A 141 10.46 -3.79 12.02
CA LEU A 141 9.43 -2.84 11.57
C LEU A 141 9.64 -1.47 12.21
N ASP A 142 9.77 -1.40 13.53
CA ASP A 142 10.03 -0.17 14.26
C ASP A 142 11.29 0.53 13.78
N GLN A 143 12.36 -0.23 13.51
CA GLN A 143 13.62 0.30 13.00
C GLN A 143 13.43 0.93 11.61
N ILE A 144 12.77 0.24 10.69
CA ILE A 144 12.46 0.77 9.35
C ILE A 144 11.64 2.06 9.48
N LEU A 145 10.57 2.05 10.28
CA LEU A 145 9.68 3.20 10.43
C LEU A 145 10.35 4.41 11.09
N LYS A 146 11.35 4.21 11.97
CA LYS A 146 12.10 5.28 12.64
C LYS A 146 13.24 5.84 11.80
N THR A 147 13.85 5.01 10.95
CA THR A 147 15.05 5.40 10.20
C THR A 147 14.77 5.84 8.77
N GLN A 148 13.74 5.26 8.14
CA GLN A 148 13.44 5.53 6.75
C GLN A 148 12.45 6.68 6.62
N LEU A 149 12.84 7.68 5.82
CA LEU A 149 11.99 8.82 5.53
C LEU A 149 11.22 8.56 4.22
N THR A 150 9.91 8.81 4.21
CA THR A 150 9.05 8.69 3.00
C THR A 150 8.69 10.04 2.42
N ALA A 151 8.68 10.13 1.09
CA ALA A 151 8.35 11.32 0.32
C ALA A 151 6.84 11.63 0.32
N TYR A 152 6.01 10.62 0.60
CA TYR A 152 4.56 10.72 0.61
C TYR A 152 3.97 10.07 1.86
N GLY A 153 3.00 10.75 2.48
CA GLY A 153 2.35 10.31 3.72
C GLY A 153 1.32 9.22 3.54
N PHE A 154 1.33 8.24 4.45
CA PHE A 154 0.34 7.17 4.50
C PHE A 154 0.13 6.67 5.93
N ASN A 155 -1.02 6.05 6.17
CA ASN A 155 -1.31 5.30 7.37
C ASN A 155 -1.11 3.81 7.07
N LEU A 156 -0.22 3.17 7.83
CA LEU A 156 0.07 1.74 7.79
C LEU A 156 -0.72 1.06 8.90
N ASN A 157 -1.60 0.12 8.55
CA ASN A 157 -2.17 -0.78 9.55
C ASN A 157 -1.46 -2.12 9.48
N VAL A 158 -1.05 -2.62 10.64
CA VAL A 158 -0.31 -3.87 10.79
C VAL A 158 -1.11 -4.81 11.66
N VAL A 159 -1.25 -6.04 11.22
CA VAL A 159 -1.76 -7.14 12.04
C VAL A 159 -0.69 -8.21 12.11
N ARG A 160 -0.41 -8.70 13.31
CA ARG A 160 0.46 -9.86 13.55
C ARG A 160 -0.34 -10.99 14.19
N PHE A 161 -0.08 -12.23 13.80
CA PHE A 161 -0.82 -13.41 14.31
C PHE A 161 -0.08 -14.22 15.35
N ARG A 162 1.24 -14.26 15.24
CA ARG A 162 2.11 -15.06 16.10
C ARG A 162 3.35 -14.28 16.47
N CYS A 163 3.78 -14.47 17.70
CA CYS A 163 5.12 -14.12 18.13
C CYS A 163 6.16 -14.93 17.35
N SER A 164 7.42 -14.49 17.42
CA SER A 164 8.55 -15.21 16.82
C SER A 164 8.76 -16.61 17.42
N ASP A 165 8.25 -16.86 18.64
CA ASP A 165 8.27 -18.18 19.30
C ASP A 165 7.06 -19.07 18.93
N GLY A 166 6.22 -18.62 17.99
CA GLY A 166 5.02 -19.34 17.53
C GLY A 166 3.80 -19.17 18.44
N THR A 167 3.91 -18.46 19.56
CA THR A 167 2.75 -18.21 20.43
C THR A 167 1.73 -17.33 19.72
N PRO A 168 0.43 -17.67 19.76
CA PRO A 168 -0.60 -16.81 19.18
C PRO A 168 -0.63 -15.45 19.90
N GLN A 169 -0.34 -14.39 19.15
CA GLN A 169 -0.48 -13.02 19.63
C GLN A 169 -1.14 -12.22 18.52
N LYS A 170 -2.38 -11.80 18.77
CA LYS A 170 -3.12 -10.94 17.85
C LYS A 170 -3.13 -9.52 18.39
N TYR A 171 -2.42 -8.64 17.73
CA TYR A 171 -2.56 -7.21 17.95
C TYR A 171 -2.67 -6.49 16.60
N ILE A 172 -3.23 -5.29 16.66
CA ILE A 172 -3.40 -4.40 15.50
C ILE A 172 -2.70 -3.10 15.86
N LEU A 173 -1.75 -2.68 15.02
CA LEU A 173 -1.08 -1.38 15.13
C LEU A 173 -1.49 -0.51 13.95
N SER A 174 -1.51 0.80 14.17
CA SER A 174 -1.78 1.79 13.12
C SER A 174 -0.74 2.90 13.25
N TYR A 175 0.04 3.11 12.19
CA TYR A 175 1.14 4.06 12.15
C TYR A 175 0.86 5.12 11.08
N LYS A 176 0.81 6.38 11.49
CA LYS A 176 0.88 7.50 10.54
C LYS A 176 2.34 7.78 10.21
N ILE A 177 2.70 7.65 8.94
CA ILE A 177 4.08 7.72 8.47
C ILE A 177 4.21 8.84 7.45
N GLY A 178 5.30 9.60 7.55
CA GLY A 178 5.66 10.64 6.58
C GLY A 178 4.95 11.98 6.82
N PRO A 179 5.07 12.91 5.85
CA PRO A 179 4.33 14.17 5.92
C PRO A 179 2.83 13.91 5.91
N SER A 180 2.09 14.51 6.84
CA SER A 180 0.62 14.48 6.87
C SER A 180 0.08 15.91 6.88
N ASN A 181 -1.13 16.09 6.37
CA ASN A 181 -1.89 17.31 6.61
C ASN A 181 -2.87 17.07 7.76
N ASP A 182 -2.38 17.04 9.00
CA ASP A 182 -3.21 16.71 10.17
C ASP A 182 -4.38 17.69 10.38
N ASN A 183 -4.31 18.89 9.78
CA ASN A 183 -5.36 19.91 9.85
C ASN A 183 -6.49 19.72 8.82
N GLU A 184 -6.35 18.80 7.86
CA GLU A 184 -7.40 18.45 6.89
C GLU A 184 -7.70 16.95 6.98
N LYS A 185 -8.34 16.53 8.07
CA LYS A 185 -9.18 15.33 7.94
C LYS A 185 -10.22 15.64 6.87
N ARG A 186 -10.06 15.04 5.69
CA ARG A 186 -11.07 15.16 4.62
C ARG A 186 -12.41 14.72 5.22
N ASN A 187 -13.44 15.55 5.12
CA ASN A 187 -14.81 15.22 5.56
C ASN A 187 -15.22 13.80 5.13
N GLN A 188 -14.78 13.36 3.95
CA GLN A 188 -15.03 12.02 3.40
C GLN A 188 -14.46 10.86 4.24
N CYS A 189 -13.28 11.01 4.84
CA CYS A 189 -12.71 9.98 5.70
C CYS A 189 -13.47 9.89 7.01
N GLU A 190 -13.79 11.04 7.62
CA GLU A 190 -14.57 11.08 8.86
C GLU A 190 -15.98 10.50 8.68
N MET A 191 -16.63 10.78 7.55
CA MET A 191 -17.93 10.21 7.23
C MET A 191 -17.87 8.68 7.10
N ARG A 192 -16.84 8.13 6.46
CA ARG A 192 -16.65 6.67 6.36
C ARG A 192 -16.28 6.03 7.69
N GLU A 193 -15.45 6.69 8.50
CA GLU A 193 -15.13 6.24 9.86
C GLU A 193 -16.39 6.22 10.74
N LYS A 194 -17.19 7.28 10.69
CA LYS A 194 -18.48 7.37 11.37
C LYS A 194 -19.44 6.28 10.88
N ARG A 195 -19.59 6.11 9.57
CA ARG A 195 -20.44 5.06 8.98
C ARG A 195 -19.99 3.67 9.42
N ALA A 196 -18.68 3.40 9.41
CA ALA A 196 -18.14 2.13 9.89
C ALA A 196 -18.44 1.89 11.38
N SER A 197 -18.42 2.93 12.21
CA SER A 197 -18.78 2.82 13.63
C SER A 197 -20.24 2.45 13.88
N GLU A 198 -21.15 2.75 12.95
CA GLU A 198 -22.58 2.40 13.04
C GLU A 198 -22.82 0.89 12.91
N PHE A 199 -21.90 0.14 12.28
CA PHE A 199 -21.96 -1.32 12.21
C PHE A 199 -21.55 -1.98 13.54
N GLY A 200 -21.03 -1.20 14.49
CA GLY A 200 -20.61 -1.69 15.81
C GLY A 200 -19.50 -2.73 15.74
N ASN A 201 -19.52 -3.67 16.68
CA ASN A 201 -18.52 -4.73 16.75
C ASN A 201 -18.79 -5.82 15.70
N ILE A 202 -17.97 -5.85 14.65
CA ILE A 202 -17.98 -6.89 13.62
C ILE A 202 -17.42 -8.19 14.19
N LYS A 203 -18.25 -9.24 14.22
CA LYS A 203 -17.88 -10.57 14.73
C LYS A 203 -17.89 -11.65 13.66
N LEU A 204 -18.68 -11.45 12.60
CA LEU A 204 -18.89 -12.41 11.54
C LEU A 204 -18.35 -11.89 10.22
N LEU A 205 -17.85 -12.82 9.41
CA LEU A 205 -17.40 -12.56 8.05
C LEU A 205 -18.43 -11.77 7.23
N ILE A 206 -19.70 -12.17 7.30
CA ILE A 206 -20.80 -11.53 6.57
C ILE A 206 -21.01 -10.07 7.00
N GLN A 207 -20.79 -9.74 8.28
CA GLN A 207 -20.91 -8.36 8.77
C GLN A 207 -19.78 -7.48 8.24
N ALA A 208 -18.57 -8.03 8.14
CA ALA A 208 -17.44 -7.34 7.51
C ALA A 208 -17.72 -7.06 6.03
N LEU A 209 -18.26 -8.04 5.30
CA LEU A 209 -18.64 -7.88 3.90
C LEU A 209 -19.78 -6.86 3.74
N GLN A 210 -20.77 -6.85 4.64
CA GLN A 210 -21.84 -5.85 4.64
C GLN A 210 -21.31 -4.43 4.85
N LEU A 211 -20.34 -4.23 5.74
CA LEU A 211 -19.68 -2.93 5.90
C LEU A 211 -18.89 -2.55 4.64
N LEU A 212 -18.06 -3.47 4.13
CA LEU A 212 -17.17 -3.18 3.00
C LEU A 212 -17.93 -2.97 1.69
N GLY A 213 -19.13 -3.54 1.55
CA GLY A 213 -20.08 -3.33 0.47
C GLY A 213 -21.14 -2.25 0.73
N ASP A 214 -20.99 -1.43 1.79
CA ASP A 214 -21.97 -0.41 2.12
C ASP A 214 -21.91 0.78 1.15
N GLU A 215 -22.95 0.88 0.32
CA GLU A 215 -23.14 1.92 -0.71
C GLU A 215 -24.01 3.08 -0.25
N LYS A 216 -24.33 3.19 1.05
CA LYS A 216 -25.36 4.12 1.52
C LYS A 216 -25.02 5.57 1.11
N TYR A 217 -25.78 6.06 0.12
CA TYR A 217 -25.59 7.33 -0.60
C TYR A 217 -25.82 8.60 0.22
N GLU A 218 -26.26 8.48 1.48
CA GLU A 218 -26.40 9.66 2.36
C GLU A 218 -25.07 10.39 2.60
N SER A 219 -23.95 9.74 2.29
CA SER A 219 -22.64 10.39 2.13
C SER A 219 -22.26 10.41 0.64
N GLU A 220 -21.79 11.55 0.12
CA GLU A 220 -21.19 11.68 -1.23
C GLU A 220 -19.99 10.73 -1.45
N HIS A 221 -19.55 10.03 -0.40
CA HIS A 221 -18.36 9.19 -0.34
C HIS A 221 -18.62 7.91 0.47
N PRO A 222 -19.43 6.96 -0.05
CA PRO A 222 -19.73 5.71 0.62
C PRO A 222 -18.46 4.88 0.92
N VAL A 223 -18.59 3.86 1.78
CA VAL A 223 -17.52 2.91 2.06
C VAL A 223 -17.17 2.14 0.80
N TYR A 224 -18.19 1.58 0.13
CA TYR A 224 -18.06 0.98 -1.19
C TYR A 224 -18.37 2.01 -2.28
N ARG A 225 -17.38 2.33 -3.11
CA ARG A 225 -17.48 3.39 -4.12
C ARG A 225 -17.68 2.78 -5.50
N ARG A 226 -18.78 3.12 -6.14
CA ARG A 226 -18.99 2.83 -7.56
C ARG A 226 -18.69 4.04 -8.41
N ALA A 227 -18.42 3.82 -9.70
CA ALA A 227 -18.34 4.88 -10.68
C ALA A 227 -19.71 5.59 -10.74
N SER A 228 -19.85 6.74 -10.09
CA SER A 228 -21.04 7.57 -10.22
C SER A 228 -20.84 8.60 -11.34
N THR A 229 -21.93 8.96 -12.02
CA THR A 229 -21.89 9.87 -13.17
C THR A 229 -21.69 11.34 -12.80
N SER A 230 -21.58 11.72 -11.52
CA SER A 230 -21.69 13.15 -11.16
C SER A 230 -20.63 13.77 -10.26
N GLN A 231 -19.89 13.08 -9.38
CA GLN A 231 -19.07 13.84 -8.39
C GLN A 231 -17.72 13.24 -7.92
N THR A 232 -17.42 11.96 -8.11
CA THR A 232 -16.12 11.43 -7.67
C THR A 232 -15.48 10.50 -8.69
N ASN A 233 -14.26 10.84 -9.12
CA ASN A 233 -13.44 10.01 -10.01
C ASN A 233 -12.73 8.86 -9.25
N THR A 234 -13.37 8.30 -8.21
CA THR A 234 -12.77 7.28 -7.36
C THR A 234 -13.73 6.13 -7.15
N VAL A 235 -13.24 4.90 -7.32
CA VAL A 235 -14.00 3.67 -7.20
C VAL A 235 -13.27 2.68 -6.30
N THR A 236 -14.02 1.80 -5.65
CA THR A 236 -13.46 0.63 -4.95
C THR A 236 -13.17 -0.41 -6.01
N LEU A 237 -11.92 -0.87 -6.14
CA LEU A 237 -11.57 -1.79 -7.23
C LEU A 237 -11.40 -3.22 -6.76
N TYR A 238 -11.19 -3.42 -5.47
CA TYR A 238 -11.26 -4.72 -4.85
C TYR A 238 -11.56 -4.58 -3.36
N THR A 239 -12.11 -5.64 -2.79
CA THR A 239 -12.25 -5.84 -1.36
C THR A 239 -11.39 -7.02 -0.95
N ALA A 240 -10.45 -6.80 -0.05
CA ALA A 240 -9.65 -7.87 0.55
C ALA A 240 -10.11 -8.13 1.98
N LEU A 241 -10.29 -9.40 2.33
CA LEU A 241 -10.68 -9.84 3.66
C LEU A 241 -9.81 -11.00 4.09
N ILE A 242 -9.26 -10.92 5.30
CA ILE A 242 -8.50 -12.02 5.87
C ILE A 242 -9.28 -12.68 7.01
N ASP A 243 -9.51 -13.98 6.85
CA ASP A 243 -10.00 -14.84 7.91
C ASP A 243 -8.81 -15.47 8.63
N PHE A 244 -8.42 -14.85 9.73
CA PHE A 244 -7.30 -15.29 10.56
C PHE A 244 -7.52 -16.64 11.21
N THR A 245 -8.76 -17.10 11.36
CA THR A 245 -9.04 -18.42 11.95
C THR A 245 -8.74 -19.55 10.98
N LYS A 246 -8.79 -19.26 9.67
CA LYS A 246 -8.55 -20.22 8.60
C LYS A 246 -7.26 -19.97 7.84
N SER A 247 -6.52 -18.92 8.18
CA SER A 247 -5.36 -18.44 7.40
C SER A 247 -5.71 -18.22 5.93
N MET A 248 -6.90 -17.67 5.66
CA MET A 248 -7.43 -17.47 4.30
C MET A 248 -7.52 -15.99 3.96
N LEU A 249 -7.09 -15.64 2.75
CA LEU A 249 -7.34 -14.35 2.12
C LEU A 249 -8.44 -14.51 1.07
N TYR A 250 -9.50 -13.73 1.21
CA TYR A 250 -10.56 -13.59 0.21
C TYR A 250 -10.39 -12.25 -0.48
N VAL A 251 -10.40 -12.27 -1.81
CA VAL A 251 -10.40 -11.05 -2.63
C VAL A 251 -11.60 -11.08 -3.55
N TYR A 252 -12.32 -9.96 -3.55
CA TYR A 252 -13.49 -9.71 -4.39
C TYR A 252 -13.14 -8.55 -5.31
N ASP A 253 -13.27 -8.74 -6.61
CA ASP A 253 -13.27 -7.67 -7.61
C ASP A 253 -14.67 -7.04 -7.72
N ASP A 254 -14.72 -5.82 -8.28
CA ASP A 254 -15.95 -5.08 -8.60
C ASP A 254 -16.41 -5.40 -10.04
#